data_AF-P72164-F1
#
_entry.id   AF-P72164-F1
#
_cell.length_a   1.000
_cell.length_b   1.000
_cell.length_c   1.000
_cell.angle_alpha   90.00
_cell.angle_beta   90.00
_cell.angle_gamma   90.00
#
_symmetry.space_group_name_H-M   'P 1'
#
loop_
_entity.id
_entity.type
_entity.pdbx_description
1 polymer ?
#
loop_
_entity_poly.entity_id
_entity_poly.type
_entity_poly.pdbx_seq_one_letter_code
_entity_poly.pdbx_strand_id
1 'polypeptide(L)'
;PTITKDGVSVAKEIELKDKFENMGAQLVKDVASKANDAAGDGTTTATVLAQAIVNEGLKAVAAGMNPMDLKRGIDKATVAIVAQLKELAKPCADTKGIAKVGTISAN
;
A
#
# COMPACT_ATOMS: atom_id res chain seq x y z
N PRO A 1 26.72 -11.69 2.92
CA PRO A 1 25.44 -10.99 3.22
C PRO A 1 24.88 -10.35 1.95
N THR A 2 23.61 -10.57 1.65
CA THR A 2 22.94 -9.96 0.49
C THR A 2 22.54 -8.54 0.83
N ILE A 3 23.02 -7.56 0.06
CA ILE A 3 22.64 -6.15 0.23
C ILE A 3 21.57 -5.86 -0.82
N THR A 4 20.36 -5.52 -0.36
CA THR A 4 19.26 -5.12 -1.24
C THR A 4 18.65 -3.80 -0.77
N LYS A 5 18.25 -2.97 -1.72
CA LYS A 5 17.46 -1.74 -1.49
C LYS A 5 16.02 -1.92 -1.96
N ASP A 6 15.67 -3.10 -2.44
CA ASP A 6 14.34 -3.42 -2.94
C ASP A 6 13.41 -3.83 -1.79
N GLY A 7 12.34 -3.06 -1.59
CA GLY A 7 11.34 -3.31 -0.56
C GLY A 7 10.60 -4.64 -0.74
N VAL A 8 10.48 -5.15 -1.97
CA VAL A 8 9.84 -6.46 -2.25
C VAL A 8 10.70 -7.59 -1.70
N SER A 9 11.99 -7.56 -2.02
CA SER A 9 12.96 -8.52 -1.50
C SER A 9 13.05 -8.48 0.03
N VAL A 10 13.04 -7.28 0.63
CA VAL A 10 13.03 -7.14 2.09
C VAL A 10 11.76 -7.71 2.71
N ALA A 11 10.58 -7.38 2.19
CA ALA A 11 9.31 -7.88 2.72
C ALA A 11 9.19 -9.41 2.65
N LYS A 12 9.79 -10.05 1.63
CA LYS A 12 9.81 -11.51 1.47
C LYS A 12 10.56 -12.23 2.57
N GLU A 13 11.63 -11.64 3.10
CA GLU A 13 12.49 -12.24 4.12
C GLU A 13 12.03 -11.96 5.56
N ILE A 14 10.97 -11.15 5.77
CA ILE A 14 10.46 -10.84 7.11
C ILE A 14 9.66 -12.02 7.66
N GLU A 15 10.19 -12.60 8.73
CA GLU A 15 9.52 -13.58 9.59
C GLU A 15 9.87 -13.28 11.05
N LEU A 16 8.85 -13.26 11.91
CA LEU A 16 9.01 -12.95 13.33
C LEU A 16 8.89 -14.23 14.17
N LYS A 17 9.65 -14.28 15.28
CA LYS A 17 9.65 -15.44 16.18
C LYS A 17 8.34 -15.57 16.94
N ASP A 18 7.74 -14.45 17.34
CA ASP A 18 6.42 -14.45 17.98
C ASP A 18 5.33 -14.73 16.95
N LYS A 19 4.42 -15.65 17.28
CA LYS A 19 3.39 -16.11 16.32
C LYS A 19 2.35 -15.04 16.02
N PHE A 20 1.99 -14.21 16.99
CA PHE A 20 0.98 -13.16 16.79
C PHE A 20 1.56 -11.99 16.00
N GLU A 21 2.78 -11.57 16.34
CA GLU A 21 3.48 -10.55 15.58
C GLU A 21 3.74 -11.02 14.15
N ASN A 22 4.18 -12.28 13.96
CA ASN A 22 4.41 -12.82 12.63
C ASN A 22 3.12 -12.87 11.82
N MET A 23 2.00 -13.26 12.43
CA MET A 23 0.69 -13.25 11.77
C MET A 23 0.34 -11.85 11.26
N GLY A 24 0.53 -10.81 12.08
CA GLY A 24 0.33 -9.42 11.65
C GLY A 24 1.27 -8.99 10.52
N ALA A 25 2.54 -9.37 10.62
CA ALA A 25 3.53 -9.09 9.58
C ALA A 25 3.18 -9.77 8.24
N GLN A 26 2.75 -11.04 8.27
CA GLN A 26 2.32 -11.75 7.06
C GLN A 26 1.06 -11.11 6.44
N LEU A 27 0.10 -10.64 7.25
CA LEU A 27 -1.08 -9.93 6.71
C LEU A 27 -0.70 -8.66 5.95
N VAL A 28 0.23 -7.86 6.47
CA VAL A 28 0.69 -6.65 5.77
C VAL A 28 1.52 -6.99 4.53
N LYS A 29 2.33 -8.05 4.60
CA LYS A 29 3.10 -8.57 3.46
C LYS A 29 2.21 -9.04 2.31
N ASP A 30 1.08 -9.66 2.61
CA ASP A 30 0.09 -10.05 1.61
C ASP A 30 -0.53 -8.83 0.92
N VAL A 31 -0.80 -7.76 1.67
CA VAL A 31 -1.29 -6.47 1.12
C VAL A 31 -0.25 -5.86 0.18
N ALA A 32 1.02 -5.80 0.61
CA ALA A 32 2.11 -5.28 -0.21
C ALA A 32 2.33 -6.11 -1.48
N SER A 33 2.27 -7.44 -1.38
CA SER A 33 2.45 -8.34 -2.53
C SER A 33 1.34 -8.15 -3.56
N LYS A 34 0.07 -8.03 -3.13
CA LYS A 34 -1.05 -7.76 -4.04
C LYS A 34 -0.93 -6.41 -4.76
N ALA A 35 -0.36 -5.39 -4.11
CA ALA A 35 -0.09 -4.12 -4.76
C ALA A 35 0.93 -4.29 -5.90
N ASN A 36 2.02 -5.05 -5.65
CA ASN A 36 3.00 -5.39 -6.67
C ASN A 36 2.40 -6.15 -7.84
N ASP A 37 1.60 -7.18 -7.55
CA ASP A 37 1.07 -8.07 -8.59
C ASP A 37 0.07 -7.35 -9.51
N ALA A 38 -0.68 -6.39 -8.97
CA ALA A 38 -1.67 -5.62 -9.72
C ALA A 38 -1.09 -4.41 -10.47
N ALA A 39 -0.14 -3.70 -9.86
CA ALA A 39 0.37 -2.43 -10.39
C ALA A 39 1.82 -2.48 -10.89
N GLY A 40 2.59 -3.52 -10.54
CA GLY A 40 4.02 -3.66 -10.85
C GLY A 40 4.97 -2.86 -9.95
N ASP A 41 4.43 -2.07 -9.01
CA ASP A 41 5.16 -1.25 -8.04
C ASP A 41 4.23 -0.92 -6.84
N GLY A 42 4.73 -0.20 -5.83
CA GLY A 42 3.93 0.39 -4.75
C GLY A 42 3.91 -0.43 -3.46
N THR A 43 4.75 -1.45 -3.35
CA THR A 43 4.85 -2.32 -2.15
C THR A 43 5.18 -1.56 -0.88
N THR A 44 6.18 -0.68 -0.95
CA THR A 44 6.58 0.17 0.18
C THR A 44 5.47 1.13 0.57
N THR A 45 4.83 1.78 -0.40
CA THR A 45 3.72 2.72 -0.16
C THR A 45 2.54 2.01 0.48
N ALA A 46 2.15 0.84 -0.03
CA ALA A 46 1.07 0.03 0.54
C ALA A 46 1.37 -0.38 1.99
N THR A 47 2.61 -0.79 2.28
CA THR A 47 3.05 -1.19 3.63
C THR A 47 2.95 -0.03 4.62
N VAL A 48 3.45 1.16 4.24
CA VAL A 48 3.43 2.35 5.11
C VAL A 48 2.01 2.86 5.33
N LEU A 49 1.17 2.87 4.29
CA LEU A 49 -0.24 3.25 4.44
C LEU A 49 -1.00 2.28 5.34
N ALA A 50 -0.80 0.96 5.17
CA ALA A 50 -1.42 -0.05 6.01
C ALA A 50 -1.02 0.15 7.49
N GLN A 51 0.27 0.36 7.75
CA GLN A 51 0.77 0.65 9.09
C GLN A 51 0.11 1.90 9.70
N ALA A 52 0.05 3.00 8.93
CA ALA A 52 -0.53 4.26 9.39
C ALA A 52 -2.03 4.11 9.74
N ILE A 53 -2.80 3.46 8.87
CA ILE A 53 -4.24 3.22 9.08
C ILE A 53 -4.47 2.35 10.30
N VAL A 54 -3.69 1.27 10.49
CA VAL A 54 -3.81 0.40 11.66
C VAL A 54 -3.47 1.17 12.94
N ASN A 55 -2.39 1.94 12.96
CA ASN A 55 -1.97 2.68 14.14
C ASN A 55 -3.01 3.72 14.57
N GLU A 56 -3.51 4.54 13.63
CA GLU A 56 -4.55 5.53 13.92
C GLU A 56 -5.90 4.87 14.24
N GLY A 57 -6.24 3.77 13.58
CA GLY A 57 -7.44 2.99 13.87
C GLY A 57 -7.43 2.43 15.31
N LEU A 58 -6.30 1.88 15.76
CA LEU A 58 -6.16 1.37 17.13
C LEU A 58 -6.29 2.49 18.17
N LYS A 59 -5.73 3.67 17.93
CA LYS A 59 -5.91 4.84 18.80
C LYS A 59 -7.38 5.26 18.88
N ALA A 60 -8.08 5.28 17.75
CA ALA A 60 -9.49 5.64 17.70
C ALA A 60 -10.38 4.63 18.44
N VAL A 61 -10.12 3.33 18.28
CA VAL A 61 -10.82 2.27 19.02
C VAL A 61 -10.53 2.35 20.51
N ALA A 62 -9.28 2.61 20.92
CA ALA A 62 -8.92 2.81 22.33
C ALA A 62 -9.63 4.03 22.95
N ALA A 63 -9.95 5.05 22.16
CA ALA A 63 -10.77 6.20 22.56
C ALA A 63 -12.29 5.90 22.63
N GLY A 64 -12.70 4.64 22.41
CA GLY A 64 -14.10 4.20 22.53
C GLY A 64 -14.91 4.27 21.24
N MET A 65 -14.30 4.58 20.09
CA MET A 65 -15.00 4.56 18.81
C MET A 65 -15.31 3.13 18.37
N ASN A 66 -16.48 2.95 17.73
CA ASN A 66 -16.89 1.66 17.21
C ASN A 66 -16.00 1.24 16.01
N PRO A 67 -15.32 0.07 16.05
CA PRO A 67 -14.45 -0.38 14.97
C PRO A 67 -15.17 -0.56 13.62
N MET A 68 -16.45 -0.95 13.64
CA MET A 68 -17.24 -1.12 12.42
C MET A 68 -17.56 0.22 11.77
N ASP A 69 -17.83 1.25 12.55
CA ASP A 69 -18.09 2.59 12.02
C ASP A 69 -16.80 3.22 11.46
N LEU A 70 -15.66 3.03 12.14
CA LEU A 70 -14.34 3.41 11.63
C LEU A 70 -14.06 2.74 10.29
N LYS A 71 -14.25 1.42 10.19
CA LYS A 71 -14.09 0.71 8.92
C LYS A 71 -14.98 1.28 7.82
N ARG A 72 -16.27 1.48 8.07
CA ARG A 72 -17.19 2.06 7.07
C ARG A 72 -16.77 3.46 6.65
N GLY A 73 -16.25 4.26 7.57
CA GLY A 73 -15.68 5.58 7.27
C GLY A 73 -14.45 5.50 6.37
N ILE A 74 -13.51 4.62 6.68
CA ILE A 74 -12.30 4.36 5.88
C ILE A 74 -12.68 3.88 4.47
N ASP A 75 -13.63 2.94 4.36
CA ASP A 75 -14.08 2.42 3.07
C ASP A 75 -14.69 3.54 2.20
N LYS A 76 -15.55 4.40 2.78
CA LYS A 76 -16.13 5.56 2.08
C LYS A 76 -15.07 6.58 1.65
N ALA A 77 -14.12 6.90 2.55
CA ALA A 77 -13.04 7.82 2.25
C ALA A 77 -12.15 7.29 1.11
N THR A 78 -11.85 5.99 1.13
CA THR A 78 -11.06 5.33 0.08
C THR A 78 -11.74 5.44 -1.28
N VAL A 79 -13.06 5.20 -1.36
CA VAL A 79 -13.82 5.35 -2.61
C VAL A 79 -13.73 6.79 -3.15
N ALA A 80 -13.93 7.78 -2.28
CA ALA A 80 -13.86 9.19 -2.66
C ALA A 80 -12.46 9.61 -3.12
N ILE A 81 -11.41 9.17 -2.41
CA ILE A 81 -10.01 9.45 -2.79
C ILE A 81 -9.67 8.82 -4.14
N VAL A 82 -10.08 7.57 -4.38
CA VAL A 82 -9.84 6.89 -5.66
C VAL A 82 -10.56 7.60 -6.81
N ALA A 83 -11.79 8.10 -6.59
CA ALA A 83 -12.49 8.91 -7.58
C ALA A 83 -11.71 10.20 -7.90
N GLN A 84 -11.27 10.93 -6.88
CA GLN A 84 -10.50 12.16 -7.07
C GLN A 84 -9.14 11.91 -7.76
N LEU A 85 -8.46 10.81 -7.42
CA LEU A 85 -7.19 10.42 -8.06
C LEU A 85 -7.37 10.17 -9.56
N LYS A 86 -8.51 9.60 -9.97
CA LYS A 86 -8.82 9.41 -11.40
C LYS A 86 -9.03 10.74 -12.12
N GLU A 87 -9.64 11.72 -11.47
CA GLU A 87 -9.81 13.07 -12.04
C GLU A 87 -8.47 13.81 -12.19
N LEU A 88 -7.54 13.61 -11.26
CA LEU A 88 -6.20 14.18 -11.31
C LEU A 88 -5.28 13.47 -12.31
N ALA A 89 -5.60 12.22 -12.67
CA ALA A 89 -4.80 11.42 -13.58
C ALA A 89 -4.76 12.05 -14.99
N LYS A 90 -3.56 12.12 -15.57
CA LYS A 90 -3.35 12.62 -16.93
C LYS A 90 -3.22 11.44 -17.90
N PRO A 91 -4.17 11.23 -18.83
CA PRO A 91 -4.07 10.15 -19.81
C PRO A 91 -2.85 10.30 -20.72
N CYS A 92 -2.11 9.21 -20.92
CA CYS A 92 -1.06 9.13 -21.93
C CYS A 92 -1.60 8.38 -23.17
N ALA A 93 -2.31 9.10 -24.03
CA ALA A 93 -3.01 8.51 -25.18
C ALA A 93 -2.22 8.61 -26.50
N ASP A 94 -1.21 9.49 -26.57
CA ASP A 94 -0.43 9.74 -27.78
C ASP A 94 0.92 9.01 -27.76
N THR A 95 1.42 8.67 -28.94
CA THR A 95 2.67 7.92 -29.10
C THR A 95 3.88 8.67 -28.52
N LYS A 96 3.85 10.01 -28.57
CA LYS A 96 4.88 10.87 -27.96
C LYS A 96 4.82 10.83 -26.43
N GLY A 97 3.63 10.89 -25.84
CA GLY A 97 3.44 10.76 -24.39
C GLY A 97 3.91 9.40 -23.87
N ILE A 98 3.54 8.32 -24.55
CA ILE A 98 3.97 6.95 -24.21
C ILE A 98 5.50 6.83 -24.27
N ALA A 99 6.14 7.33 -25.33
CA ALA A 99 7.59 7.31 -25.46
C ALA A 99 8.30 8.10 -24.35
N LYS A 100 7.74 9.26 -23.96
CA LYS A 100 8.28 10.08 -22.88
C LYS A 100 8.18 9.38 -21.53
N VAL A 101 7.03 8.79 -21.21
CA VAL A 101 6.86 8.02 -19.96
C VAL A 101 7.80 6.82 -19.94
N GLY A 102 7.85 6.04 -21.03
CA GLY A 102 8.75 4.88 -21.14
C GLY A 102 10.22 5.25 -20.95
N THR A 103 10.67 6.38 -21.51
CA THR A 103 12.04 6.86 -21.35
C THR A 103 12.36 7.23 -19.90
N ILE A 104 11.42 7.84 -19.18
CA ILE A 104 11.61 8.21 -17.77
C ILE A 104 11.57 6.98 -16.86
N SER A 105 10.68 6.03 -17.14
CA SER A 105 10.47 4.82 -16.33
C SER A 105 11.50 3.71 -16.57
N ALA A 106 12.30 3.78 -17.63
CA ALA A 106 13.33 2.78 -17.94
C ALA A 106 14.69 3.05 -17.27
N ASN A 107 14.79 4.07 -16.42
CA ASN A 107 15.99 4.44 -15.67
C ASN A 107 16.14 3.68 -14.35
#